data_AF-A0A3Q2DJ29-F1
#
_entry.id   AF-A0A3Q2DJ29-F1
#
_cell.length_a   1.000
_cell.length_b   1.000
_cell.length_c   1.000
_cell.angle_alpha   90.00
_cell.angle_beta   90.00
_cell.angle_gamma   90.00
#
_symmetry.space_group_name_H-M   'P 1'
#
loop_
_entity.id
_entity.type
_entity.pdbx_description
1 polymer ?
#
loop_
_entity_poly.entity_id
_entity_poly.type
_entity_poly.pdbx_seq_one_letter_code
_entity_poly.pdbx_strand_id
1 'polypeptide(L)'
;MRDGDFCLGESIPIMLYLAEKFQTPDFWYPADLQRRAQINEYLSWQHTGIRMYGIKMFWLRVMGVEVPKEKMDGALEDLNNALNLIEEKFLQDQPFIGGDHLSLADLVAIVEIMQVS
;
A
#
# COMPACT_ATOMS: atom_id res chain seq x y z
N MET A 1 14.47 11.18 -1.24
CA MET A 1 14.29 12.50 -0.59
C MET A 1 15.64 13.02 -0.13
N ARG A 2 15.88 14.32 -0.24
CA ARG A 2 17.05 14.99 0.35
C ARG A 2 16.57 16.07 1.32
N ASP A 3 17.11 16.07 2.53
CA ASP A 3 16.86 17.07 3.55
C ASP A 3 18.19 17.60 4.11
N GLY A 4 18.65 18.74 3.59
CA GLY A 4 20.02 19.20 3.80
C GLY A 4 21.03 18.17 3.24
N ASP A 5 21.88 17.65 4.12
CA ASP A 5 22.86 16.60 3.80
C ASP A 5 22.30 15.18 4.00
N PHE A 6 21.14 15.03 4.66
CA PHE A 6 20.49 13.73 4.85
C PHE A 6 19.80 13.28 3.56
N CYS A 7 20.06 12.04 3.14
CA CYS A 7 19.45 11.43 1.98
C CYS A 7 18.74 10.14 2.40
N LEU A 8 17.48 9.98 1.99
CA LEU A 8 16.66 8.81 2.29
C LEU A 8 16.01 8.30 1.00
N GLY A 9 16.18 7.00 0.75
CA GLY A 9 15.49 6.26 -0.32
C GLY A 9 14.21 5.61 0.19
N GLU A 10 13.46 4.98 -0.73
CA GLU A 10 12.18 4.30 -0.50
C GLU A 10 11.02 5.22 -0.11
N SER A 11 9.87 5.07 -0.77
CA SER A 11 8.71 5.95 -0.56
C SER A 11 8.16 5.88 0.87
N ILE A 12 8.10 4.68 1.47
CA ILE A 12 7.53 4.47 2.80
C ILE A 12 8.41 5.10 3.90
N PRO A 13 9.72 4.81 4.01
CA PRO A 13 10.60 5.51 4.95
C PRO A 13 10.60 7.03 4.78
N ILE A 14 10.57 7.54 3.54
CA ILE A 14 10.44 8.97 3.28
C ILE A 14 9.14 9.52 3.86
N MET A 15 8.01 8.84 3.65
CA MET A 15 6.70 9.26 4.14
C MET A 15 6.65 9.31 5.68
N LEU A 16 7.17 8.27 6.34
CA LEU A 16 7.26 8.23 7.81
C LEU A 16 8.16 9.33 8.36
N TYR A 17 9.33 9.54 7.72
CA TYR A 17 10.24 10.62 8.07
C TYR A 17 9.57 12.00 7.99
N LEU A 18 8.83 12.26 6.91
CA LEU A 18 8.12 13.53 6.74
C LEU A 18 7.00 13.68 7.77
N ALA A 19 6.25 12.61 8.07
CA ALA A 19 5.19 12.64 9.06
C ALA A 19 5.71 13.03 10.45
N GLU A 20 6.82 12.41 10.86
CA GLU A 20 7.45 12.70 12.16
C GLU A 20 8.12 14.09 12.17
N LYS A 21 8.91 14.42 11.14
CA LYS A 21 9.65 15.69 11.06
C LYS A 21 8.72 16.91 11.14
N PHE A 22 7.60 16.85 10.44
CA PHE A 22 6.67 17.97 10.34
C PHE A 22 5.52 17.88 11.35
N GLN A 23 5.56 16.92 12.29
CA GLN A 23 4.53 16.74 13.31
C GLN A 23 3.13 16.70 12.70
N THR A 24 2.99 15.88 11.66
CA THR A 24 1.74 15.72 10.92
C THR A 24 0.62 15.31 11.89
N PRO A 25 -0.65 15.75 11.70
CA PRO A 25 -1.73 15.43 12.64
C PRO A 25 -1.77 13.94 13.00
N ASP A 26 -1.95 13.66 14.29
CA ASP A 26 -1.74 12.32 14.88
C ASP A 26 -2.53 11.21 14.17
N PHE A 27 -3.73 11.50 13.67
CA PHE A 27 -4.55 10.52 12.95
C PHE A 27 -3.85 9.92 11.72
N TRP A 28 -2.94 10.65 11.05
CA TRP A 28 -2.19 10.12 9.91
C TRP A 28 -1.20 9.04 10.31
N TYR A 29 -0.47 9.25 11.41
CA TYR A 29 0.55 8.34 11.92
C TYR A 29 0.60 8.38 13.47
N PRO A 30 -0.36 7.71 14.13
CA PRO A 30 -0.66 7.92 15.55
C PRO A 30 0.48 7.50 16.44
N ALA A 31 0.67 8.19 17.57
CA ALA A 31 1.63 7.78 18.60
C ALA A 31 1.22 6.51 19.36
N ASP A 32 -0.08 6.16 19.35
CA ASP A 32 -0.57 4.90 19.93
C ASP A 32 0.14 3.69 19.30
N LEU A 33 0.72 2.86 20.17
CA LEU A 33 1.58 1.76 19.74
C LEU A 33 0.85 0.74 18.86
N GLN A 34 -0.40 0.40 19.22
CA GLN A 34 -1.15 -0.66 18.53
C GLN A 34 -1.66 -0.17 17.18
N ARG A 35 -2.25 1.04 17.14
CA ARG A 35 -2.70 1.66 15.88
C ARG A 35 -1.52 1.87 14.92
N ARG A 36 -0.39 2.36 15.43
CA ARG A 36 0.83 2.52 14.63
C ARG A 36 1.34 1.19 14.09
N ALA A 37 1.29 0.12 14.90
CA ALA A 37 1.70 -1.21 14.48
C ALA A 37 0.83 -1.74 13.33
N GLN A 38 -0.49 -1.53 13.38
CA GLN A 38 -1.42 -1.92 12.31
C GLN A 38 -1.15 -1.15 11.01
N ILE A 39 -0.92 0.16 11.09
CA ILE A 39 -0.53 0.98 9.93
C ILE A 39 0.79 0.47 9.34
N ASN A 40 1.81 0.26 10.19
CA ASN A 40 3.11 -0.24 9.75
C ASN A 40 3.05 -1.65 9.17
N GLU A 41 2.15 -2.50 9.68
CA GLU A 41 1.92 -3.83 9.11
C GLU A 41 1.44 -3.73 7.65
N TYR A 42 0.47 -2.86 7.36
CA TYR A 42 0.02 -2.62 6.00
C TYR A 42 1.14 -2.03 5.12
N LEU A 43 1.81 -0.98 5.61
CA LEU A 43 2.89 -0.31 4.87
C LEU A 43 4.05 -1.25 4.53
N SER A 44 4.33 -2.23 5.39
CA SER A 44 5.32 -3.29 5.13
C SER A 44 4.79 -4.32 4.13
N TRP A 45 3.55 -4.77 4.30
CA TRP A 45 2.94 -5.80 3.46
C TRP A 45 2.75 -5.36 2.01
N GLN A 46 2.33 -4.11 1.77
CA GLN A 46 1.89 -3.65 0.45
C GLN A 46 2.93 -3.90 -0.66
N HIS A 47 4.22 -3.79 -0.34
CA HIS A 47 5.34 -3.97 -1.28
C HIS A 47 5.39 -5.38 -1.87
N THR A 48 5.04 -6.36 -1.05
CA THR A 48 5.03 -7.80 -1.41
C THR A 48 3.62 -8.32 -1.70
N GLY A 49 2.60 -7.55 -1.37
CA GLY A 49 1.20 -7.84 -1.62
C GLY A 49 0.71 -7.11 -2.85
N ILE A 50 -0.25 -6.19 -2.64
CA ILE A 50 -1.00 -5.53 -3.70
C ILE A 50 -0.11 -4.90 -4.80
N ARG A 51 1.00 -4.27 -4.45
CA ARG A 51 1.89 -3.61 -5.42
C ARG A 51 2.54 -4.59 -6.37
N MET A 52 3.02 -5.73 -5.87
CA MET A 52 3.67 -6.74 -6.70
C MET A 52 2.71 -7.31 -7.73
N TYR A 53 1.49 -7.64 -7.31
CA TYR A 53 0.47 -8.22 -8.19
C TYR A 53 -0.15 -7.19 -9.14
N GLY A 54 -0.34 -5.96 -8.67
CA GLY A 54 -0.82 -4.85 -9.49
C GLY A 54 0.15 -4.51 -10.62
N ILE A 55 1.44 -4.41 -10.33
CA ILE A 55 2.48 -4.20 -11.35
C ILE A 55 2.50 -5.35 -12.36
N LYS A 56 2.41 -6.62 -11.90
CA LYS A 56 2.34 -7.79 -12.79
C LYS A 56 1.16 -7.69 -13.75
N MET A 57 -0.04 -7.37 -13.24
CA MET A 57 -1.25 -7.20 -14.05
C MET A 57 -1.11 -6.04 -15.04
N PHE A 58 -0.63 -4.88 -14.58
CA PHE A 58 -0.38 -3.71 -15.42
C PHE A 58 0.58 -4.02 -16.58
N TRP A 59 1.71 -4.68 -16.30
CA TRP A 59 2.66 -5.09 -17.34
C TRP A 59 2.02 -6.03 -18.37
N LEU A 60 1.25 -7.03 -17.92
CA LEU A 60 0.56 -7.95 -18.85
C LEU A 60 -0.42 -7.22 -19.77
N ARG A 61 -1.08 -6.15 -19.31
CA ARG A 61 -1.99 -5.34 -20.14
C ARG A 61 -1.27 -4.40 -21.10
N VAL A 62 -0.12 -3.85 -20.69
CA VAL A 62 0.56 -2.75 -21.43
C VAL A 62 1.61 -3.25 -22.41
N MET A 63 2.15 -4.46 -22.25
CA MET A 63 3.26 -4.95 -23.10
C MET A 63 2.89 -5.18 -24.58
N GLY A 64 1.60 -5.14 -24.96
CA GLY A 64 1.18 -5.29 -26.36
C GLY A 64 1.52 -6.64 -26.98
N VAL A 65 1.94 -7.61 -26.16
CA VAL A 65 2.22 -8.99 -26.56
C VAL A 65 1.03 -9.85 -26.19
N GLU A 66 0.70 -10.84 -27.02
CA GLU A 66 -0.35 -11.79 -26.72
C GLU A 66 0.02 -12.60 -25.47
N VAL A 67 -0.68 -12.34 -24.36
CA VAL A 67 -0.44 -13.01 -23.08
C VAL A 67 -1.24 -14.32 -23.07
N PRO A 68 -0.61 -15.47 -22.78
CA PRO A 68 -1.33 -16.73 -22.60
C PRO A 68 -2.41 -16.58 -21.54
N LYS A 69 -3.61 -17.08 -21.83
CA LYS A 69 -4.77 -16.96 -20.93
C LYS A 69 -4.46 -17.42 -19.50
N GLU A 70 -3.75 -18.53 -19.35
CA GLU A 70 -3.33 -19.09 -18.05
C GLU A 70 -2.49 -18.11 -17.21
N LYS A 71 -1.62 -17.32 -17.85
CA LYS A 71 -0.81 -16.30 -17.16
C LYS A 71 -1.66 -15.12 -16.71
N MET A 72 -2.65 -14.74 -17.52
CA MET A 72 -3.59 -13.67 -17.17
C MET A 72 -4.48 -14.11 -16.01
N ASP A 73 -5.04 -15.31 -16.07
CA ASP A 73 -5.91 -15.87 -15.03
C ASP A 73 -5.16 -15.98 -13.70
N GLY A 74 -3.91 -16.46 -13.70
CA GLY A 74 -3.10 -16.50 -12.49
C GLY A 74 -2.74 -15.11 -11.92
N ALA A 75 -2.50 -14.11 -12.77
CA ALA A 75 -2.27 -12.74 -12.30
C ALA A 75 -3.52 -12.09 -11.72
N LEU A 76 -4.70 -12.42 -12.27
CA LEU A 76 -5.99 -11.99 -11.73
C LEU A 76 -6.29 -12.67 -10.38
N GLU A 77 -5.99 -13.96 -10.25
CA GLU A 77 -6.14 -14.69 -8.99
C GLU A 77 -5.24 -14.10 -7.89
N ASP A 78 -3.96 -13.87 -8.19
CA ASP A 78 -3.01 -13.22 -7.28
C ASP A 78 -3.53 -11.84 -6.81
N LEU A 79 -4.04 -11.03 -7.75
CA LEU A 79 -4.59 -9.71 -7.45
C LEU A 79 -5.85 -9.81 -6.58
N ASN A 80 -6.77 -10.71 -6.90
CA ASN A 80 -7.99 -10.92 -6.11
C ASN A 80 -7.65 -11.36 -4.68
N ASN A 81 -6.67 -12.25 -4.51
CA ASN A 81 -6.22 -12.67 -3.19
C ASN A 81 -5.65 -11.50 -2.37
N ALA A 82 -4.92 -10.58 -3.01
CA ALA A 82 -4.42 -9.39 -2.34
C ALA A 82 -5.54 -8.40 -1.98
N LEU A 83 -6.54 -8.21 -2.84
CA LEU A 83 -7.71 -7.38 -2.55
C LEU A 83 -8.54 -7.97 -1.40
N ASN A 84 -8.76 -9.29 -1.39
CA ASN A 84 -9.42 -9.98 -0.28
C ASN A 84 -8.65 -9.78 1.03
N LEU A 85 -7.32 -9.82 1.00
CA LEU A 85 -6.53 -9.56 2.20
C LEU A 85 -6.64 -8.10 2.67
N ILE A 86 -6.76 -7.13 1.75
CA ILE A 86 -7.08 -5.74 2.10
C ILE A 86 -8.43 -5.68 2.81
N GLU A 87 -9.47 -6.28 2.25
CA GLU A 87 -10.82 -6.27 2.79
C GLU A 87 -10.91 -7.01 4.13
N GLU A 88 -10.47 -8.27 4.20
CA GLU A 88 -10.70 -9.14 5.35
C GLU A 88 -9.74 -8.92 6.51
N LYS A 89 -8.51 -8.42 6.25
CA LYS A 89 -7.48 -8.25 7.30
C LYS A 89 -7.25 -6.80 7.65
N PHE A 90 -7.00 -5.94 6.65
CA PHE A 90 -6.52 -4.58 6.89
C PHE A 90 -7.64 -3.56 7.09
N LEU A 91 -8.74 -3.71 6.34
CA LEU A 91 -9.92 -2.84 6.43
C LEU A 91 -10.96 -3.41 7.40
N GLN A 92 -11.28 -4.70 7.29
CA GLN A 92 -12.35 -5.36 8.05
C GLN A 92 -13.66 -4.58 7.94
N ASP A 93 -14.35 -4.38 9.06
CA ASP A 93 -15.57 -3.57 9.16
C ASP A 93 -15.28 -2.08 9.46
N GLN A 94 -14.04 -1.63 9.28
CA GLN A 94 -13.63 -0.24 9.55
C GLN A 94 -13.67 0.63 8.29
N PRO A 95 -13.88 1.95 8.42
CA PRO A 95 -13.88 2.84 7.26
C PRO A 95 -12.49 3.07 6.66
N PHE A 96 -11.41 2.84 7.41
CA PHE A 96 -10.02 3.07 7.00
C PHE A 96 -9.09 1.96 7.53
N ILE A 97 -7.94 1.81 6.88
CA ILE A 97 -6.91 0.88 7.33
C ILE A 97 -6.33 1.38 8.66
N GLY A 98 -6.44 0.55 9.69
CA GLY A 98 -6.00 0.89 11.04
C GLY A 98 -7.07 1.59 11.90
N GLY A 99 -8.32 1.70 11.43
CA GLY A 99 -9.47 2.04 12.28
C GLY A 99 -10.45 3.08 11.70
N ASP A 100 -10.89 3.97 12.57
CA ASP A 100 -11.96 4.95 12.33
C ASP A 100 -11.49 6.24 11.64
N HIS A 101 -10.19 6.40 11.46
CA HIS A 101 -9.58 7.58 10.86
C HIS A 101 -8.63 7.22 9.71
N LEU A 102 -8.63 8.08 8.69
CA LEU A 102 -7.70 8.02 7.57
C LEU A 102 -6.25 8.06 8.06
N SER A 103 -5.39 7.24 7.48
CA SER A 103 -3.98 7.12 7.86
C SER A 103 -3.03 7.14 6.65
N LEU A 104 -1.72 7.08 6.91
CA LEU A 104 -0.71 6.88 5.86
C LEU A 104 -0.92 5.55 5.10
N ALA A 105 -1.49 4.53 5.74
CA ALA A 105 -1.77 3.26 5.07
C ALA A 105 -2.79 3.46 3.94
N ASP A 106 -3.83 4.25 4.17
CA ASP A 106 -4.86 4.52 3.17
C ASP A 106 -4.32 5.32 1.97
N LEU A 107 -3.42 6.27 2.21
CA LEU A 107 -2.74 7.01 1.13
C LEU A 107 -1.92 6.10 0.22
N VAL A 108 -1.28 5.08 0.79
CA VAL A 108 -0.54 4.10 0.00
C VAL A 108 -1.50 3.15 -0.69
N ALA A 109 -2.55 2.70 0.00
CA ALA A 109 -3.54 1.77 -0.53
C ALA A 109 -4.25 2.32 -1.76
N ILE A 110 -4.72 3.57 -1.72
CA ILE A 110 -5.46 4.15 -2.83
C ILE A 110 -4.62 4.23 -4.11
N VAL A 111 -3.32 4.54 -3.99
CA VAL A 111 -2.41 4.60 -5.15
C VAL A 111 -2.26 3.23 -5.80
N GLU A 112 -2.12 2.17 -5.00
CA GLU A 112 -1.96 0.81 -5.50
C GLU A 112 -3.27 0.27 -6.10
N ILE A 113 -4.42 0.54 -5.46
CA ILE A 113 -5.74 0.12 -5.96
C ILE A 113 -6.12 0.84 -7.26
N MET A 114 -5.81 2.14 -7.38
CA MET A 114 -6.07 2.90 -8.60
C MET A 114 -5.27 2.42 -9.81
N GLN A 115 -4.09 1.80 -9.62
CA GLN A 115 -3.30 1.26 -10.73
C GLN A 115 -3.91 0.00 -11.35
N VAL A 116 -4.76 -0.70 -10.60
CA VAL A 116 -5.35 -1.98 -11.01
C VAL A 116 -6.83 -1.89 -11.41
N SER A 117 -7.45 -0.73 -11.17
CA SER A 117 -8.83 -0.41 -11.55
C SER A 117 -8.93 0.00 -13.01
#